data_AF-A0A952E408-F1
#
_entry.id   AF-A0A952E408-F1
#
_cell.length_a   1.000
_cell.length_b   1.000
_cell.length_c   1.000
_cell.angle_alpha   90.00
_cell.angle_beta   90.00
_cell.angle_gamma   90.00
#
_symmetry.space_group_name_H-M   'P 1'
#
loop_
_entity.id
_entity.type
_entity.pdbx_description
1 polymer ?
#
loop_
_entity_poly.entity_id
_entity_poly.type
_entity_poly.pdbx_seq_one_letter_code
_entity_poly.pdbx_strand_id
1 'polypeptide(L)'
;MEIILTKLDLEIASSRPNTAKNLTDDRIAIERHIAAHFIPFSFNEEVFSKNKWLSDFAKLFGNNDAIVSLNYDCFLEGLLDYSGIWDPMGYVNIANPLFKPELPNPQNILVYKIHGSSNFRISSAILREKNQKVIGLIISDDFFPRSGKYTGFGDSNETQLYIIVPSFVKIPHVQIAGMINKAIKVAPYAKNMVIGGCSLRPEDNSVWLIITSFIKKELPTTKNLIIIDPDANNIKDRVESYCVGSTQNLNIYPIPEKLQDGIEELLERLNNYEHKK
;
A
#
# COMPACT_ATOMS: atom_id res chain seq x y z
N MET A 1 -3.43 3.56 -19.72
CA MET A 1 -2.23 4.37 -19.39
C MET A 1 -0.98 3.49 -19.37
N GLU A 2 -1.14 2.28 -18.86
CA GLU A 2 -0.16 1.21 -18.69
C GLU A 2 0.59 0.85 -19.97
N ILE A 3 -0.12 0.66 -21.08
CA ILE A 3 0.50 0.33 -22.38
C ILE A 3 1.44 1.45 -22.83
N ILE A 4 1.05 2.71 -22.63
CA ILE A 4 1.86 3.88 -23.01
C ILE A 4 3.11 3.94 -22.14
N LEU A 5 2.95 3.81 -20.82
CA LEU A 5 4.07 3.85 -19.88
C LEU A 5 5.03 2.68 -20.08
N THR A 6 4.51 1.50 -20.39
CA THR A 6 5.32 0.32 -20.72
C THR A 6 6.13 0.53 -21.99
N LYS A 7 5.53 1.11 -23.03
CA LYS A 7 6.26 1.47 -24.25
C LYS A 7 7.35 2.49 -23.96
N LEU A 8 7.04 3.52 -23.18
CA LEU A 8 8.03 4.52 -22.75
C LEU A 8 9.19 3.89 -21.98
N ASP A 9 8.90 3.01 -21.01
CA ASP A 9 9.94 2.31 -20.22
C ASP A 9 10.84 1.43 -21.12
N LEU A 10 10.25 0.73 -22.11
CA LEU A 10 10.99 -0.07 -23.09
C LEU A 10 11.84 0.80 -24.05
N GLU A 11 11.30 1.94 -24.48
CA GLU A 11 12.01 2.91 -25.32
C GLU A 11 13.19 3.53 -24.57
N ILE A 12 13.03 3.88 -23.29
CA ILE A 12 14.12 4.34 -22.42
C ILE A 12 15.23 3.29 -22.37
N ALA A 13 14.87 2.03 -22.11
CA ALA A 13 15.84 0.94 -21.97
C ALA A 13 16.60 0.61 -23.27
N SER A 14 16.01 0.88 -24.44
CA SER A 14 16.58 0.55 -25.75
C SER A 14 17.23 1.76 -26.46
N SER A 15 17.11 2.96 -25.89
CA SER A 15 17.56 4.21 -26.52
C SER A 15 19.05 4.53 -26.31
N ARG A 16 19.60 5.34 -27.23
CA ARG A 16 20.93 5.97 -27.06
C ARG A 16 20.92 6.92 -25.86
N PRO A 17 22.06 7.18 -25.19
CA PRO A 17 22.11 7.91 -23.92
C PRO A 17 21.37 9.27 -23.89
N ASN A 18 21.52 10.10 -24.92
CA ASN A 18 20.86 11.41 -24.97
C ASN A 18 19.33 11.32 -25.12
N THR A 19 18.86 10.38 -25.95
CA THR A 19 17.42 10.12 -26.12
C THR A 19 16.83 9.49 -24.86
N ALA A 20 17.55 8.54 -24.25
CA ALA A 20 17.15 7.92 -22.99
C ALA A 20 17.01 8.97 -21.88
N LYS A 21 17.90 9.98 -21.83
CA LYS A 21 17.80 11.08 -20.87
C LYS A 21 16.51 11.88 -21.04
N ASN A 22 16.19 12.35 -22.25
CA ASN A 22 14.97 13.13 -22.48
C ASN A 22 13.70 12.33 -22.14
N LEU A 23 13.64 11.06 -22.57
CA LEU A 23 12.52 10.18 -22.24
C LEU A 23 12.42 9.90 -20.73
N THR A 24 13.55 9.84 -20.02
CA THR A 24 13.57 9.73 -18.55
C THR A 24 13.02 10.99 -17.90
N ASP A 25 13.34 12.17 -18.41
CA ASP A 25 12.80 13.45 -17.89
C ASP A 25 11.28 13.52 -18.09
N ASP A 26 10.76 13.09 -19.25
CA ASP A 26 9.32 12.96 -19.50
C ASP A 26 8.67 11.96 -18.54
N ARG A 27 9.31 10.81 -18.32
CA ARG A 27 8.85 9.77 -17.40
C ARG A 27 8.77 10.27 -15.95
N ILE A 28 9.72 11.11 -15.52
CA ILE A 28 9.72 11.78 -14.21
C ILE A 28 8.63 12.86 -14.15
N ALA A 29 8.41 13.61 -15.23
CA ALA A 29 7.34 14.61 -15.28
C ALA A 29 5.96 13.96 -15.11
N ILE A 30 5.74 12.78 -15.71
CA ILE A 30 4.51 11.99 -15.53
C ILE A 30 4.35 11.55 -14.07
N GLU A 31 5.42 11.05 -13.43
CA GLU A 31 5.37 10.68 -12.00
C GLU A 31 4.93 11.84 -11.12
N ARG A 32 5.50 13.03 -11.35
CA ARG A 32 5.14 14.24 -10.63
C ARG A 32 3.68 14.61 -10.81
N HIS A 33 3.16 14.53 -12.03
CA HIS A 33 1.74 14.82 -12.31
C HIS A 33 0.81 13.82 -11.63
N ILE A 34 1.11 12.52 -11.71
CA ILE A 34 0.32 11.48 -11.04
C ILE A 34 0.32 11.75 -9.54
N ALA A 35 1.48 11.98 -8.94
CA ALA A 35 1.55 12.22 -7.52
C ALA A 35 0.85 13.51 -7.07
N ALA A 36 1.03 14.60 -7.82
CA ALA A 36 0.35 15.85 -7.54
C ALA A 36 -1.18 15.70 -7.58
N HIS A 37 -1.70 14.83 -8.45
CA HIS A 37 -3.11 14.48 -8.46
C HIS A 37 -3.56 13.79 -7.17
N PHE A 38 -2.71 12.97 -6.54
CA PHE A 38 -3.08 12.21 -5.35
C PHE A 38 -2.83 12.94 -4.02
N ILE A 39 -1.97 13.96 -3.98
CA ILE A 39 -1.67 14.74 -2.77
C ILE A 39 -2.94 15.30 -2.09
N PRO A 40 -3.92 15.88 -2.80
CA PRO A 40 -5.12 16.44 -2.17
C PRO A 40 -6.03 15.42 -1.46
N PHE A 41 -5.83 14.12 -1.69
CA PHE A 41 -6.59 13.07 -1.01
C PHE A 41 -5.94 12.64 0.31
N SER A 42 -5.15 13.50 0.96
CA SER A 42 -4.65 13.25 2.31
C SER A 42 -5.79 13.26 3.34
N PHE A 43 -5.48 12.73 4.53
CA PHE A 43 -6.43 12.70 5.63
C PHE A 43 -6.88 14.12 6.02
N ASN A 44 -8.17 14.26 6.33
CA ASN A 44 -8.76 15.52 6.76
C ASN A 44 -9.73 15.26 7.93
N GLU A 45 -9.52 15.95 9.06
CA GLU A 45 -10.33 15.81 10.28
C GLU A 45 -11.82 16.19 10.07
N GLU A 46 -12.09 17.15 9.19
CA GLU A 46 -13.46 17.53 8.81
C GLU A 46 -14.14 16.40 8.03
N VAL A 47 -13.41 15.74 7.14
CA VAL A 47 -13.93 14.55 6.43
C VAL A 47 -14.18 13.42 7.41
N PHE A 48 -13.24 13.16 8.33
CA PHE A 48 -13.40 12.14 9.37
C PHE A 48 -14.64 12.39 10.25
N SER A 49 -14.80 13.61 10.78
CA SER A 49 -15.90 13.95 11.69
C SER A 49 -17.29 13.87 11.03
N LYS A 50 -17.37 14.10 9.72
CA LYS A 50 -18.63 14.00 8.96
C LYS A 50 -18.99 12.58 8.52
N ASN A 51 -18.04 11.64 8.55
CA ASN A 51 -18.20 10.31 7.96
C ASN A 51 -17.98 9.22 9.02
N LYS A 52 -19.06 8.82 9.70
CA LYS A 52 -19.03 7.79 10.75
C LYS A 52 -18.34 6.49 10.29
N TRP A 53 -18.54 6.08 9.04
CA TRP A 53 -17.96 4.86 8.48
C TRP A 53 -16.42 4.83 8.55
N LEU A 54 -15.75 5.99 8.58
CA LEU A 54 -14.29 6.05 8.74
C LEU A 54 -13.83 5.62 10.13
N SER A 55 -14.62 5.91 11.17
CA SER A 55 -14.36 5.40 12.51
C SER A 55 -14.54 3.89 12.56
N ASP A 56 -15.56 3.36 11.88
CA ASP A 56 -15.79 1.92 11.81
C ASP A 56 -14.73 1.21 10.96
N PHE A 57 -14.23 1.86 9.91
CA PHE A 57 -13.11 1.41 9.11
C PHE A 57 -11.80 1.35 9.91
N ALA A 58 -11.50 2.35 10.75
CA ALA A 58 -10.33 2.32 11.63
C ALA A 58 -10.36 1.15 12.63
N LYS A 59 -11.56 0.72 13.06
CA LYS A 59 -11.73 -0.44 13.98
C LYS A 59 -11.49 -1.79 13.31
N LEU A 60 -11.42 -1.86 11.98
CA LEU A 60 -11.06 -3.11 11.29
C LEU A 60 -9.64 -3.55 11.59
N PHE A 61 -8.76 -2.60 11.92
CA PHE A 61 -7.35 -2.85 12.11
C PHE A 61 -7.06 -3.16 13.57
N GLY A 62 -6.42 -4.30 13.81
CA GLY A 62 -6.05 -4.80 15.11
C GLY A 62 -4.55 -5.06 15.25
N ASN A 63 -4.19 -5.65 16.39
CA ASN A 63 -2.81 -5.91 16.74
C ASN A 63 -2.14 -6.88 15.75
N ASN A 64 -0.97 -6.48 15.25
CA ASN A 64 -0.14 -7.22 14.29
C ASN A 64 -0.73 -7.38 12.88
N ASP A 65 -1.72 -6.56 12.51
CA ASP A 65 -2.23 -6.56 11.16
C ASP A 65 -1.20 -6.06 10.15
N ALA A 66 -1.30 -6.58 8.93
CA ALA A 66 -0.45 -6.21 7.81
C ALA A 66 -1.30 -5.64 6.67
N ILE A 67 -0.97 -4.42 6.26
CA ILE A 67 -1.70 -3.66 5.24
C ILE A 67 -0.83 -3.52 4.01
N VAL A 68 -1.26 -4.08 2.89
CA VAL A 68 -0.62 -3.82 1.59
C VAL A 68 -1.42 -2.76 0.85
N SER A 69 -0.85 -1.57 0.71
CA SER A 69 -1.50 -0.44 0.04
C SER A 69 -0.87 -0.17 -1.32
N LEU A 70 -1.73 -0.02 -2.32
CA LEU A 70 -1.36 0.37 -3.69
C LEU A 70 -1.57 1.86 -3.94
N ASN A 71 -2.16 2.56 -2.97
CA ASN A 71 -2.52 3.97 -3.07
C ASN A 71 -1.29 4.85 -2.88
N TYR A 72 -1.15 5.87 -3.71
CA TYR A 72 -0.07 6.84 -3.56
C TYR A 72 -0.36 7.86 -2.46
N ASP A 73 -1.63 8.16 -2.17
CA ASP A 73 -2.02 9.03 -1.07
C ASP A 73 -1.62 8.46 0.30
N CYS A 74 -1.78 9.27 1.34
CA CYS A 74 -1.54 8.91 2.74
C CYS A 74 -2.84 8.94 3.56
N PHE A 75 -4.02 8.78 2.93
CA PHE A 75 -5.29 8.90 3.66
C PHE A 75 -5.40 7.84 4.75
N LEU A 76 -5.12 6.58 4.41
CA LEU A 76 -5.18 5.47 5.35
C LEU A 76 -4.22 5.68 6.51
N GLU A 77 -2.98 6.05 6.24
CA GLU A 77 -1.99 6.26 7.29
C GLU A 77 -2.32 7.45 8.19
N GLY A 78 -2.82 8.55 7.61
CA GLY A 78 -3.32 9.68 8.38
C GLY A 78 -4.51 9.30 9.26
N LEU A 79 -5.43 8.45 8.77
CA LEU A 79 -6.54 7.92 9.54
C LEU A 79 -6.07 7.05 10.72
N LEU A 80 -5.12 6.13 10.49
CA LEU A 80 -4.60 5.25 11.54
C LEU A 80 -3.80 6.04 12.58
N ASP A 81 -3.02 7.04 12.14
CA ASP A 81 -2.28 7.96 13.02
C ASP A 81 -3.24 8.82 13.86
N TYR A 82 -4.25 9.42 13.24
CA TYR A 82 -5.28 10.20 13.92
C TYR A 82 -6.04 9.35 14.96
N SER A 83 -6.35 8.10 14.60
CA SER A 83 -7.03 7.14 15.49
C SER A 83 -6.13 6.63 16.62
N GLY A 84 -4.84 6.97 16.60
CA GLY A 84 -3.90 6.65 17.66
C GLY A 84 -3.40 5.21 17.69
N ILE A 85 -3.68 4.43 16.65
CA ILE A 85 -3.41 2.98 16.60
C ILE A 85 -2.12 2.63 15.84
N TRP A 86 -1.58 3.60 15.10
CA TRP A 86 -0.39 3.46 14.26
C TRP A 86 0.42 4.76 14.25
N ASP A 87 1.68 4.70 13.82
CA ASP A 87 2.50 5.86 13.50
C ASP A 87 3.52 5.53 12.38
N PRO A 88 4.24 6.53 11.84
CA PRO A 88 5.18 6.35 10.72
C PRO A 88 6.27 5.29 10.90
N MET A 89 6.59 4.85 12.12
CA MET A 89 7.52 3.74 12.37
C MET A 89 6.95 2.37 11.93
N GLY A 90 5.64 2.28 11.69
CA GLY A 90 4.99 1.09 11.18
C GLY A 90 5.13 0.89 9.66
N TYR A 91 5.78 1.80 8.93
CA TYR A 91 6.18 1.51 7.54
C TYR A 91 7.26 0.44 7.48
N VAL A 92 7.11 -0.47 6.54
CA VAL A 92 8.08 -1.56 6.36
C VAL A 92 9.23 -1.14 5.45
N ASN A 93 10.48 -1.30 5.92
CA ASN A 93 11.73 -0.99 5.18
C ASN A 93 11.94 0.47 4.79
N ILE A 94 11.07 1.37 5.26
CA ILE A 94 11.18 2.80 5.06
C ILE A 94 10.98 3.43 6.43
N ALA A 95 11.95 4.21 6.88
CA ALA A 95 11.90 4.90 8.15
C ALA A 95 12.65 6.23 8.03
N ASN A 96 12.28 7.19 8.87
CA ASN A 96 13.07 8.39 9.07
C ASN A 96 13.89 8.21 10.36
N PRO A 97 15.23 8.15 10.30
CA PRO A 97 16.06 7.89 11.49
C PRO A 97 16.01 9.02 12.52
N LEU A 98 15.51 10.21 12.14
CA LEU A 98 15.34 11.35 13.03
C LEU A 98 13.99 11.33 13.76
N PHE A 99 13.05 10.51 13.30
CA PHE A 99 11.74 10.38 13.93
C PHE A 99 11.78 9.38 15.07
N LYS A 100 11.42 9.84 16.28
CA LYS A 100 11.44 9.05 17.52
C LYS A 100 10.17 9.32 18.33
N PRO A 101 9.06 8.60 18.05
CA PRO A 101 7.82 8.78 18.80
C PRO A 101 7.94 8.20 20.22
N GLU A 102 7.14 8.68 21.16
CA GLU A 102 7.13 8.20 22.55
C GLU A 102 6.60 6.75 22.68
N LEU A 103 5.60 6.39 21.87
CA LEU A 103 5.01 5.05 21.80
C LEU A 103 4.97 4.58 20.34
N PRO A 104 6.07 4.01 19.81
CA PRO A 104 6.16 3.61 18.41
C PRO A 104 5.17 2.48 18.06
N ASN A 105 4.29 2.74 17.09
CA ASN A 105 3.36 1.81 16.45
C ASN A 105 2.62 0.91 17.46
N PRO A 106 1.67 1.47 18.24
CA PRO A 106 1.16 0.83 19.46
C PRO A 106 0.45 -0.50 19.23
N GLN A 107 -0.15 -0.71 18.05
CA GLN A 107 -0.76 -1.99 17.68
C GLN A 107 0.15 -2.88 16.83
N ASN A 108 1.40 -2.48 16.58
CA ASN A 108 2.32 -3.18 15.68
C ASN A 108 1.71 -3.44 14.27
N ILE A 109 0.89 -2.50 13.77
CA ILE A 109 0.32 -2.58 12.42
C ILE A 109 1.42 -2.25 11.41
N LEU A 110 1.61 -3.10 10.41
CA LEU A 110 2.65 -2.95 9.40
C LEU A 110 2.07 -2.50 8.06
N VAL A 111 2.53 -1.36 7.54
CA VAL A 111 2.09 -0.81 6.26
C VAL A 111 3.14 -1.03 5.16
N TYR A 112 2.70 -1.67 4.08
CA TYR A 112 3.49 -2.00 2.89
C TYR A 112 2.97 -1.18 1.69
N LYS A 113 3.52 0.02 1.47
CA LYS A 113 3.30 0.86 0.27
C LYS A 113 4.12 0.37 -0.93
N ILE A 114 3.65 -0.69 -1.59
CA ILE A 114 4.43 -1.37 -2.62
C ILE A 114 4.50 -0.63 -3.96
N HIS A 115 3.72 0.43 -4.15
CA HIS A 115 3.78 1.32 -5.31
C HIS A 115 4.44 2.68 -4.98
N GLY A 116 5.10 2.80 -3.83
CA GLY A 116 5.56 4.09 -3.32
C GLY A 116 4.43 4.93 -2.73
N SER A 117 4.71 6.19 -2.39
CA SER A 117 3.76 7.07 -1.71
C SER A 117 4.13 8.55 -1.88
N SER A 118 3.14 9.44 -1.74
CA SER A 118 3.26 10.89 -1.83
C SER A 118 4.22 11.48 -0.78
N ASN A 119 4.48 10.77 0.31
CA ASN A 119 5.44 11.16 1.36
C ASN A 119 6.83 10.50 1.22
N PHE A 120 7.06 9.66 0.20
CA PHE A 120 8.36 9.02 -0.02
C PHE A 120 9.27 9.90 -0.86
N ARG A 121 10.54 10.01 -0.47
CA ARG A 121 11.54 10.84 -1.15
C ARG A 121 12.83 10.08 -1.38
N ILE A 122 13.33 10.10 -2.61
CA ILE A 122 14.67 9.64 -2.95
C ILE A 122 15.66 10.70 -2.47
N SER A 123 16.58 10.27 -1.60
CA SER A 123 17.71 11.07 -1.15
C SER A 123 19.01 10.27 -1.27
N SER A 124 20.15 10.97 -1.27
CA SER A 124 21.44 10.29 -1.17
C SER A 124 21.55 9.66 0.22
N ALA A 125 22.02 8.41 0.30
CA ALA A 125 22.25 7.76 1.58
C ALA A 125 23.19 8.62 2.42
N ILE A 126 22.81 8.88 3.68
CA ILE A 126 23.61 9.65 4.66
C ILE A 126 24.97 8.95 4.92
N LEU A 127 25.11 7.68 4.54
CA LEU A 127 26.27 6.84 4.82
C LEU A 127 27.16 6.63 3.59
N ARG A 128 28.23 7.43 3.52
CA ARG A 128 29.58 7.19 2.94
C ARG A 128 29.76 6.73 1.48
N GLU A 129 28.78 6.14 0.81
CA GLU A 129 28.91 5.70 -0.58
C GLU A 129 28.28 6.73 -1.53
N LYS A 130 29.15 7.47 -2.25
CA LYS A 130 28.72 8.32 -3.35
C LYS A 130 27.95 7.44 -4.35
N ASN A 131 26.71 7.84 -4.67
CA ASN A 131 25.76 7.24 -5.63
C ASN A 131 24.73 6.23 -5.07
N GLN A 132 24.76 5.88 -3.78
CA GLN A 132 23.63 5.12 -3.22
C GLN A 132 22.44 6.05 -2.95
N LYS A 133 21.31 5.73 -3.57
CA LYS A 133 20.01 6.39 -3.34
C LYS A 133 19.21 5.55 -2.35
N VAL A 134 18.50 6.22 -1.44
CA VAL A 134 17.57 5.61 -0.50
C VAL A 134 16.24 6.33 -0.54
N ILE A 135 15.17 5.59 -0.25
CA ILE A 135 13.85 6.14 0.00
C ILE A 135 13.78 6.52 1.47
N GLY A 136 13.72 7.82 1.71
CA GLY A 136 13.37 8.45 2.98
C GLY A 136 11.88 8.78 3.04
N LEU A 137 11.47 9.24 4.23
CA LEU A 137 10.09 9.50 4.59
C LEU A 137 9.93 10.95 5.07
N ILE A 138 9.00 11.67 4.45
CA ILE A 138 8.52 12.95 4.96
C ILE A 138 7.48 12.69 6.05
N ILE A 139 7.64 13.38 7.18
CA ILE A 139 6.68 13.36 8.28
C ILE A 139 6.30 14.81 8.58
N SER A 140 5.04 15.14 8.32
CA SER A 140 4.41 16.44 8.56
C SER A 140 2.95 16.25 8.97
N ASP A 141 2.32 17.32 9.43
CA ASP A 141 0.89 17.40 9.76
C ASP A 141 -0.02 17.13 8.55
N ASP A 142 0.41 17.50 7.34
CA ASP A 142 -0.33 17.21 6.10
C ASP A 142 -0.55 15.71 5.84
N PHE A 143 0.34 14.84 6.34
CA PHE A 143 0.26 13.39 6.16
C PHE A 143 -0.12 12.66 7.45
N PHE A 144 0.36 13.16 8.60
CA PHE A 144 0.25 12.51 9.91
C PHE A 144 -0.22 13.53 10.95
N PRO A 145 -1.54 13.69 11.14
CA PRO A 145 -2.11 14.78 11.94
C PRO A 145 -1.73 14.71 13.43
N ARG A 146 -1.38 13.52 13.94
CA ARG A 146 -0.95 13.32 15.33
C ARG A 146 0.57 13.28 15.42
N SER A 147 1.21 12.36 14.70
CA SER A 147 2.65 12.11 14.81
C SER A 147 3.50 13.16 14.10
N GLY A 148 2.97 13.77 13.04
CA GLY A 148 3.62 14.82 12.28
C GLY A 148 3.34 16.23 12.80
N LYS A 149 2.50 16.36 13.83
CA LYS A 149 2.07 17.66 14.35
C LYS A 149 3.25 18.51 14.82
N TYR A 150 3.36 19.72 14.27
CA TYR A 150 4.47 20.64 14.52
C TYR A 150 5.85 20.10 14.12
N THR A 151 5.88 19.11 13.23
CA THR A 151 7.11 18.56 12.65
C THR A 151 7.18 18.86 11.16
N GLY A 152 8.39 18.95 10.63
CA GLY A 152 8.66 19.10 9.20
C GLY A 152 9.82 18.19 8.78
N PHE A 153 9.82 16.94 9.26
CA PHE A 153 10.94 16.05 9.04
C PHE A 153 11.00 15.59 7.58
N GLY A 154 12.17 15.73 6.96
CA GLY A 154 12.42 15.23 5.61
C GLY A 154 11.88 16.12 4.48
N ASP A 155 11.23 17.24 4.82
CA ASP A 155 10.76 18.20 3.83
C ASP A 155 11.93 19.03 3.29
N SER A 156 12.53 18.56 2.20
CA SER A 156 13.50 19.33 1.44
C SER A 156 13.06 19.35 -0.01
N ASN A 157 12.89 20.57 -0.54
CA ASN A 157 12.50 20.85 -1.93
C ASN A 157 13.43 20.24 -2.98
N GLU A 158 14.61 19.75 -2.58
CA GLU A 158 15.62 19.15 -3.46
C GLU A 158 15.46 17.63 -3.64
N THR A 159 14.55 16.98 -2.92
CA THR A 159 14.40 15.52 -2.99
C THR A 159 13.32 15.08 -3.98
N GLN A 160 13.65 14.06 -4.78
CA GLN A 160 12.74 13.52 -5.79
C GLN A 160 11.70 12.63 -5.13
N LEU A 161 10.41 12.84 -5.38
CA LEU A 161 9.33 11.93 -4.99
C LEU A 161 9.56 10.50 -5.51
N TYR A 162 9.22 9.49 -4.71
CA TYR A 162 9.22 8.10 -5.15
C TYR A 162 7.80 7.50 -5.26
N ILE A 163 7.35 7.27 -6.49
CA ILE A 163 6.18 6.44 -6.82
C ILE A 163 6.53 5.45 -7.94
N ILE A 164 5.80 4.34 -8.03
CA ILE A 164 5.87 3.38 -9.13
C ILE A 164 4.58 3.51 -9.93
N VAL A 165 4.67 4.13 -11.10
CA VAL A 165 3.52 4.26 -12.02
C VAL A 165 3.09 2.87 -12.54
N PRO A 166 1.83 2.72 -12.97
CA PRO A 166 1.36 1.45 -13.47
C PRO A 166 1.94 1.18 -14.87
N SER A 167 3.00 0.38 -14.95
CA SER A 167 3.54 -0.21 -16.20
C SER A 167 3.78 -1.71 -16.01
N PHE A 168 3.93 -2.46 -17.11
CA PHE A 168 4.27 -3.89 -17.05
C PHE A 168 5.77 -4.13 -16.75
N VAL A 169 6.61 -3.11 -16.91
CA VAL A 169 8.06 -3.18 -16.67
C VAL A 169 8.40 -2.28 -15.49
N LYS A 170 8.24 -2.84 -14.28
CA LYS A 170 8.56 -2.13 -13.02
C LYS A 170 9.93 -2.58 -12.53
N ILE A 171 10.87 -1.65 -12.36
CA ILE A 171 12.12 -1.90 -11.62
C ILE A 171 12.01 -1.18 -10.27
N PRO A 172 11.47 -1.85 -9.23
CA PRO A 172 11.31 -1.22 -7.93
C PRO A 172 12.67 -0.91 -7.30
N HIS A 173 12.72 0.15 -6.51
CA HIS A 173 13.85 0.41 -5.64
C HIS A 173 14.04 -0.76 -4.66
N VAL A 174 15.28 -1.03 -4.24
CA VAL A 174 15.60 -2.18 -3.38
C VAL A 174 14.77 -2.23 -2.08
N GLN A 175 14.46 -1.07 -1.48
CA GLN A 175 13.60 -0.99 -0.29
C GLN A 175 12.15 -1.43 -0.59
N ILE A 176 11.61 -1.07 -1.75
CA ILE A 176 10.26 -1.48 -2.18
C ILE A 176 10.25 -2.95 -2.56
N ALA A 177 11.27 -3.43 -3.27
CA ALA A 177 11.43 -4.86 -3.53
C ALA A 177 11.50 -5.67 -2.23
N GLY A 178 12.25 -5.17 -1.25
CA GLY A 178 12.30 -5.74 0.10
C GLY A 178 10.95 -5.72 0.81
N MET A 179 10.16 -4.66 0.63
CA MET A 179 8.83 -4.51 1.21
C MET A 179 7.85 -5.53 0.59
N ILE A 180 7.84 -5.66 -0.73
CA ILE A 180 7.08 -6.70 -1.46
C ILE A 180 7.45 -8.09 -0.95
N ASN A 181 8.75 -8.40 -0.84
CA ASN A 181 9.23 -9.68 -0.34
C ASN A 181 8.77 -9.97 1.10
N LYS A 182 8.72 -8.96 1.97
CA LYS A 182 8.19 -9.11 3.32
C LYS A 182 6.67 -9.33 3.32
N ALA A 183 5.91 -8.61 2.50
CA ALA A 183 4.47 -8.83 2.35
C ALA A 183 4.16 -10.26 1.90
N ILE A 184 4.89 -10.77 0.89
CA ILE A 184 4.78 -12.17 0.42
C ILE A 184 5.08 -13.17 1.54
N LYS A 185 6.02 -12.86 2.45
CA LYS A 185 6.37 -13.74 3.57
C LYS A 185 5.35 -13.70 4.70
N VAL A 186 4.66 -12.59 4.93
CA VAL A 186 3.67 -12.47 6.02
C VAL A 186 2.30 -13.03 5.61
N ALA A 187 1.90 -12.82 4.35
CA ALA A 187 0.59 -13.24 3.84
C ALA A 187 0.20 -14.72 4.13
N PRO A 188 1.09 -15.72 4.02
CA PRO A 188 0.79 -17.11 4.34
C PRO A 188 0.25 -17.37 5.75
N TYR A 189 0.59 -16.51 6.71
CA TYR A 189 0.26 -16.69 8.13
C TYR A 189 -1.04 -16.00 8.53
N ALA A 190 -1.62 -15.19 7.65
CA ALA A 190 -2.90 -14.56 7.90
C ALA A 190 -4.01 -15.62 7.85
N LYS A 191 -4.96 -15.52 8.79
CA LYS A 191 -6.21 -16.29 8.76
C LYS A 191 -7.23 -15.65 7.81
N ASN A 192 -7.29 -14.33 7.83
CA ASN A 192 -8.17 -13.53 7.00
C ASN A 192 -7.32 -12.65 6.07
N MET A 193 -7.73 -12.54 4.81
CA MET A 193 -7.23 -11.55 3.86
C MET A 193 -8.42 -10.73 3.36
N VAL A 194 -8.33 -9.41 3.44
CA VAL A 194 -9.34 -8.48 2.92
C VAL A 194 -8.77 -7.78 1.69
N ILE A 195 -9.50 -7.81 0.59
CA ILE A 195 -9.20 -7.06 -0.64
C ILE A 195 -10.26 -5.97 -0.78
N GLY A 196 -9.88 -4.71 -0.59
CA GLY A 196 -10.78 -3.57 -0.68
C GLY A 196 -10.37 -2.60 -1.78
N GLY A 197 -11.31 -2.23 -2.66
CA GLY A 197 -11.07 -1.20 -3.68
C GLY A 197 -9.92 -1.52 -4.65
N CYS A 198 -9.70 -2.80 -4.92
CA CYS A 198 -8.59 -3.28 -5.74
C CYS A 198 -9.11 -4.18 -6.85
N SER A 199 -8.99 -3.71 -8.09
CA SER A 199 -9.49 -4.43 -9.26
C SER A 199 -8.66 -5.67 -9.64
N LEU A 200 -7.60 -6.01 -8.88
CA LEU A 200 -6.69 -7.15 -9.12
C LEU A 200 -6.31 -7.31 -10.59
N ARG A 201 -5.77 -6.24 -11.17
CA ARG A 201 -5.41 -6.24 -12.58
C ARG A 201 -4.25 -7.21 -12.84
N PRO A 202 -4.20 -7.88 -13.99
CA PRO A 202 -3.13 -8.83 -14.30
C PRO A 202 -1.70 -8.26 -14.20
N GLU A 203 -1.55 -6.94 -14.37
CA GLU A 203 -0.29 -6.21 -14.36
C GLU A 203 0.35 -6.10 -12.97
N ASP A 204 -0.45 -6.23 -11.92
CA ASP A 204 -0.01 -6.08 -10.54
C ASP A 204 0.53 -7.41 -10.01
N ASN A 205 1.55 -7.94 -10.70
CA ASN A 205 2.19 -9.24 -10.42
C ASN A 205 2.58 -9.41 -8.94
N SER A 206 3.05 -8.34 -8.28
CA SER A 206 3.41 -8.38 -6.87
C SER A 206 2.21 -8.67 -5.96
N VAL A 207 1.03 -8.12 -6.29
CA VAL A 207 -0.23 -8.36 -5.56
C VAL A 207 -0.68 -9.80 -5.76
N TRP A 208 -0.63 -10.30 -7.00
CA TRP A 208 -0.94 -11.69 -7.31
C TRP A 208 -0.04 -12.68 -6.56
N LEU A 209 1.26 -12.38 -6.44
CA LEU A 209 2.19 -13.19 -5.65
C LEU A 209 1.83 -13.18 -4.16
N ILE A 210 1.43 -12.04 -3.60
CA ILE A 210 0.98 -11.94 -2.20
C ILE A 210 -0.28 -12.78 -1.96
N ILE A 211 -1.28 -12.65 -2.84
CA ILE A 211 -2.54 -13.41 -2.77
C ILE A 211 -2.27 -14.92 -2.91
N THR A 212 -1.46 -15.30 -3.89
CA THR A 212 -1.08 -16.71 -4.10
C THR A 212 -0.35 -17.28 -2.88
N SER A 213 0.54 -16.49 -2.26
CA SER A 213 1.25 -16.88 -1.04
C SER A 213 0.30 -17.11 0.13
N PHE A 214 -0.71 -16.24 0.29
CA PHE A 214 -1.80 -16.45 1.24
C PHE A 214 -2.58 -17.74 0.95
N ILE A 215 -3.00 -17.98 -0.29
CA ILE A 215 -3.84 -19.13 -0.65
C ILE A 215 -3.09 -20.47 -0.49
N LYS A 216 -1.84 -20.54 -0.96
CA LYS A 216 -1.09 -21.81 -1.05
C LYS A 216 -0.70 -22.43 0.28
N LYS A 217 -0.53 -21.64 1.33
CA LYS A 217 -0.14 -22.20 2.63
C LYS A 217 -1.35 -22.80 3.31
N GLU A 218 -1.37 -24.13 3.40
CA GLU A 218 -2.32 -24.82 4.25
C GLU A 218 -2.09 -24.41 5.71
N LEU A 219 -3.17 -24.02 6.37
CA LEU A 219 -3.21 -23.85 7.82
C LEU A 219 -4.13 -24.92 8.41
N PRO A 220 -4.00 -25.26 9.70
CA PRO A 220 -4.93 -26.15 10.39
C PRO A 220 -6.38 -25.65 10.36
N THR A 221 -6.59 -24.37 10.07
CA THR A 221 -7.89 -23.70 9.98
C THR A 221 -8.15 -23.21 8.56
N THR A 222 -9.42 -23.24 8.15
CA THR A 222 -9.86 -22.62 6.89
C THR A 222 -9.50 -21.13 6.86
N LYS A 223 -8.97 -20.69 5.72
CA LYS A 223 -8.66 -19.28 5.45
C LYS A 223 -9.88 -18.56 4.90
N ASN A 224 -9.99 -17.27 5.18
CA ASN A 224 -11.05 -16.43 4.61
C ASN A 224 -10.44 -15.33 3.73
N LEU A 225 -10.90 -15.26 2.49
CA LEU A 225 -10.65 -14.14 1.58
C LEU A 225 -11.95 -13.34 1.46
N ILE A 226 -11.95 -12.11 1.95
CA ILE A 226 -13.10 -11.21 1.84
C ILE A 226 -12.76 -10.15 0.80
N ILE A 227 -13.65 -9.92 -0.16
CA ILE A 227 -13.45 -8.98 -1.26
C ILE A 227 -14.56 -7.94 -1.16
N ILE A 228 -14.21 -6.68 -0.92
CA ILE A 228 -15.16 -5.55 -0.87
C ILE A 228 -14.85 -4.55 -1.99
N ASP A 229 -15.71 -4.56 -2.99
CA ASP A 229 -15.62 -3.73 -4.17
C ASP A 229 -16.96 -3.81 -4.92
N PRO A 230 -17.44 -2.75 -5.59
CA PRO A 230 -18.61 -2.86 -6.46
C PRO A 230 -18.51 -4.01 -7.48
N ASP A 231 -17.28 -4.40 -7.87
CA ASP A 231 -16.99 -5.51 -8.78
C ASP A 231 -16.55 -6.82 -8.07
N ALA A 232 -16.84 -6.97 -6.77
CA ALA A 232 -16.32 -8.06 -5.93
C ALA A 232 -16.57 -9.47 -6.50
N ASN A 233 -17.70 -9.69 -7.17
CA ASN A 233 -18.02 -10.98 -7.80
C ASN A 233 -17.05 -11.30 -8.96
N ASN A 234 -16.79 -10.35 -9.84
CA ASN A 234 -15.84 -10.54 -10.95
C ASN A 234 -14.39 -10.70 -10.44
N ILE A 235 -14.04 -10.00 -9.36
CA ILE A 235 -12.74 -10.15 -8.70
C ILE A 235 -12.61 -11.55 -8.11
N LYS A 236 -13.65 -12.08 -7.44
CA LYS A 236 -13.71 -13.46 -6.96
C LYS A 236 -13.47 -14.44 -8.10
N ASP A 237 -14.22 -14.33 -9.20
CA ASP A 237 -14.10 -15.24 -10.35
C ASP A 237 -12.68 -15.24 -10.93
N ARG A 238 -12.03 -14.08 -10.94
CA ARG A 238 -10.62 -13.95 -11.36
C ARG A 238 -9.66 -14.65 -10.42
N VAL A 239 -9.86 -14.53 -9.10
CA VAL A 239 -9.03 -15.23 -8.10
C VAL A 239 -9.20 -16.75 -8.24
N GLU A 240 -10.42 -17.24 -8.36
CA GLU A 240 -10.72 -18.67 -8.54
C GLU A 240 -10.10 -19.21 -9.83
N SER A 241 -10.19 -18.44 -10.92
CA SER A 241 -9.57 -18.78 -12.21
C SER A 241 -8.04 -18.77 -12.17
N TYR A 242 -7.43 -17.88 -11.38
CA TYR A 242 -5.98 -17.80 -11.25
C TYR A 242 -5.41 -18.89 -10.35
N CYS A 243 -6.15 -19.30 -9.32
CA CYS A 243 -5.70 -20.21 -8.26
C CYS A 243 -6.28 -21.63 -8.36
N VAL A 244 -6.48 -22.14 -9.59
CA VAL A 244 -7.08 -23.45 -9.85
C VAL A 244 -6.43 -24.55 -8.99
N GLY A 245 -7.25 -25.30 -8.26
CA GLY A 245 -6.81 -26.43 -7.43
C GLY A 245 -6.24 -26.07 -6.05
N SER A 246 -6.09 -24.78 -5.71
CA SER A 246 -5.54 -24.33 -4.40
C SER A 246 -6.60 -23.75 -3.45
N THR A 247 -7.88 -23.82 -3.79
CA THR A 247 -8.98 -23.17 -3.04
C THR A 247 -9.74 -24.08 -2.08
N GLN A 248 -9.36 -25.36 -1.95
CA GLN A 248 -10.12 -26.35 -1.18
C GLN A 248 -10.28 -25.99 0.31
N ASN A 249 -9.34 -25.24 0.89
CA ASN A 249 -9.35 -24.77 2.28
C ASN A 249 -9.52 -23.24 2.39
N LEU A 250 -10.13 -22.62 1.38
CA LEU A 250 -10.32 -21.19 1.27
C LEU A 250 -11.81 -20.85 1.12
N ASN A 251 -12.34 -20.06 2.04
CA ASN A 251 -13.63 -19.42 1.83
C ASN A 251 -13.42 -18.07 1.15
N ILE A 252 -14.13 -17.81 0.04
CA ILE A 252 -14.10 -16.51 -0.65
C ILE A 252 -15.47 -15.84 -0.52
N TYR A 253 -15.49 -14.63 0.05
CA TYR A 253 -16.70 -13.87 0.34
C TYR A 253 -16.68 -12.51 -0.38
N PRO A 254 -17.45 -12.35 -1.47
CA PRO A 254 -17.61 -11.07 -2.14
C PRO A 254 -18.67 -10.21 -1.45
N ILE A 255 -18.37 -8.93 -1.24
CA ILE A 255 -19.27 -7.86 -0.78
C ILE A 255 -19.33 -6.84 -1.94
N PRO A 256 -20.35 -6.90 -2.82
CA PRO A 256 -20.44 -6.14 -4.06
C PRO A 256 -20.88 -4.68 -3.83
N GLU A 257 -20.22 -4.00 -2.90
CA GLU A 257 -20.54 -2.65 -2.46
C GLU A 257 -19.28 -1.78 -2.40
N LYS A 258 -19.48 -0.46 -2.33
CA LYS A 258 -18.38 0.44 -1.98
C LYS A 258 -17.99 0.20 -0.54
N LEU A 259 -16.72 0.43 -0.21
CA LEU A 259 -16.19 0.26 1.15
C LEU A 259 -17.00 1.02 2.21
N GLN A 260 -17.46 2.23 1.89
CA GLN A 260 -18.27 3.06 2.79
C GLN A 260 -19.63 2.41 3.14
N ASP A 261 -20.21 1.67 2.19
CA ASP A 261 -21.57 1.14 2.29
C ASP A 261 -21.53 -0.28 2.89
N GLY A 262 -20.53 -1.08 2.52
CA GLY A 262 -20.36 -2.46 2.99
C GLY A 262 -19.51 -2.65 4.25
N ILE A 263 -19.17 -1.57 4.96
CA ILE A 263 -18.27 -1.63 6.13
C ILE A 263 -18.85 -2.48 7.27
N GLU A 264 -20.17 -2.40 7.48
CA GLU A 264 -20.87 -3.14 8.53
C GLU A 264 -20.86 -4.64 8.24
N GLU A 265 -21.13 -5.04 6.99
CA GLU A 265 -21.02 -6.45 6.59
C GLU A 265 -19.57 -6.95 6.74
N LEU A 266 -18.58 -6.16 6.32
CA LEU A 266 -17.17 -6.54 6.46
C LEU A 266 -16.80 -6.81 7.94
N LEU A 267 -17.22 -5.94 8.86
CA LEU A 267 -17.01 -6.11 10.30
C LEU A 267 -17.70 -7.38 10.82
N GLU A 268 -18.95 -7.61 10.43
CA GLU A 268 -19.69 -8.81 10.81
C GLU A 268 -18.96 -10.08 10.38
N ARG A 269 -18.47 -10.11 9.13
CA ARG A 269 -17.71 -11.24 8.60
C ARG A 269 -16.46 -11.48 9.44
N LEU A 270 -15.64 -10.47 9.68
CA LEU A 270 -14.40 -10.62 10.44
C LEU A 270 -14.67 -11.15 11.87
N ASN A 271 -15.66 -10.60 12.57
CA ASN A 271 -16.01 -11.00 13.94
C ASN A 271 -16.60 -12.42 14.01
N ASN A 272 -17.45 -12.80 13.05
CA ASN A 272 -18.04 -14.13 12.99
C ASN A 272 -17.00 -15.26 12.83
N TYR A 273 -15.80 -14.94 12.32
CA TYR A 273 -14.71 -15.91 12.23
C TYR A 273 -13.82 -15.97 13.47
N GLU A 274 -13.91 -15.01 14.39
CA GLU A 274 -13.19 -15.05 15.66
C GLU A 274 -13.90 -15.93 16.71
N HIS A 275 -15.24 -15.92 16.72
CA HIS A 275 -16.05 -16.61 17.72
C HIS A 275 -16.35 -18.11 17.46
N LYS A 276 -15.94 -18.66 16.31
CA LYS A 276 -16.09 -20.10 16.01
C LYS A 276 -14.94 -20.99 16.55
N LYS A 277 -14.32 -20.59 17.66
CA LYS A 277 -13.27 -21.36 18.35
C LYS A 277 -13.81 -21.96 19.66
#